data_AF-A0A7L4ZGI8-F1
#
_entry.id   AF-A0A7L4ZGI8-F1
#
_cell.length_a   1.000
_cell.length_b   1.000
_cell.length_c   1.000
_cell.angle_alpha   90.00
_cell.angle_beta   90.00
_cell.angle_gamma   90.00
#
_symmetry.space_group_name_H-M   'P 1'
#
loop_
_entity.id
_entity.type
_entity.pdbx_description
1 polymer ?
#
loop_
_entity_poly.entity_id
_entity_poly.type
_entity_poly.pdbx_seq_one_letter_code
_entity_poly.pdbx_strand_id
1 'polypeptide(L)'
;MKKILVILLLFVSGTMLAQKVKFKKDKIVLDGEKVLSFERENLGMIFTVYSLNGEDELIFMQYNRNATENYDDDDYLKILFLDSEVLIESNSLRDDTWKSVMRLLFKNKVLNKAGEINLKSLRKFKLKYQF
;
A
#
# COMPACT_ATOMS: atom_id res chain seq x y z
N MET A 1 -36.40 -10.17 31.62
CA MET A 1 -36.18 -10.26 30.16
C MET A 1 -35.54 -9.00 29.55
N LYS A 2 -35.84 -7.77 30.02
CA LYS A 2 -35.26 -6.51 29.48
C LYS A 2 -33.72 -6.40 29.56
N LYS A 3 -33.06 -7.06 30.53
CA LYS A 3 -31.59 -6.99 30.71
C LYS A 3 -30.79 -7.78 29.65
N ILE A 4 -31.40 -8.77 29.00
CA ILE A 4 -30.72 -9.59 27.97
C ILE A 4 -30.59 -8.82 26.64
N LEU A 5 -31.55 -7.93 26.34
CA LEU A 5 -31.53 -7.12 25.11
C LEU A 5 -30.35 -6.13 25.07
N VAL A 6 -29.94 -5.62 26.24
CA VAL A 6 -28.82 -4.65 26.37
C VAL A 6 -27.47 -5.32 26.10
N ILE A 7 -27.33 -6.59 26.46
CA ILE A 7 -26.09 -7.36 26.22
C ILE A 7 -25.93 -7.69 24.74
N LEU A 8 -27.02 -7.92 24.00
CA LEU A 8 -26.98 -8.22 22.56
C LEU A 8 -26.57 -6.99 21.72
N LEU A 9 -26.90 -5.76 22.17
CA LEU A 9 -26.51 -4.52 21.48
C LEU A 9 -25.01 -4.20 21.57
N LEU A 10 -24.32 -4.70 22.59
CA LEU A 10 -22.88 -4.48 22.77
C LEU A 10 -22.00 -5.36 21.86
N PHE A 11 -22.56 -6.39 21.22
CA PHE A 11 -21.80 -7.28 20.32
C PHE A 11 -21.75 -6.78 18.87
N VAL A 12 -22.55 -5.78 18.48
CA VAL A 12 -22.62 -5.29 17.09
C VAL A 12 -21.69 -4.08 16.85
N SER A 13 -21.13 -3.48 17.90
CA SER A 13 -20.20 -2.34 17.79
C SER A 13 -18.76 -2.72 17.41
N GLY A 14 -18.47 -4.01 17.24
CA GLY A 14 -17.26 -4.51 16.57
C GLY A 14 -17.32 -4.29 15.07
N THR A 15 -17.69 -3.09 14.61
CA THR A 15 -17.62 -2.77 13.18
C THR A 15 -16.16 -2.90 12.77
N MET A 16 -15.91 -3.86 11.89
CA MET A 16 -14.67 -4.03 11.14
C MET A 16 -14.28 -2.67 10.53
N LEU A 17 -13.43 -1.92 11.22
CA LEU A 17 -12.90 -0.67 10.69
C LEU A 17 -11.96 -1.05 9.54
N ALA A 18 -12.51 -1.08 8.33
CA ALA A 18 -11.72 -1.23 7.12
C ALA A 18 -10.74 -0.05 7.05
N GLN A 19 -9.44 -0.35 7.06
CA GLN A 19 -8.38 0.66 6.99
C GLN A 19 -8.59 1.56 5.77
N LYS A 20 -8.83 2.85 6.01
CA LYS A 20 -9.18 3.82 4.97
C LYS A 20 -7.95 4.59 4.55
N VAL A 21 -7.29 4.09 3.50
CA VAL A 21 -6.18 4.79 2.84
C VAL A 21 -6.71 5.88 1.90
N LYS A 22 -6.23 7.10 2.10
CA LYS A 22 -6.50 8.27 1.24
C LYS A 22 -5.19 8.95 0.87
N PHE A 23 -5.18 9.61 -0.29
CA PHE A 23 -4.13 10.56 -0.64
C PHE A 23 -4.71 11.96 -0.50
N LYS A 24 -4.00 12.85 0.19
CA LYS A 24 -4.37 14.26 0.35
C LYS A 24 -3.13 15.11 0.07
N LYS A 25 -3.15 15.90 -1.00
CA LYS A 25 -1.96 16.58 -1.52
C LYS A 25 -0.85 15.55 -1.77
N ASP A 26 0.30 15.74 -1.15
CA ASP A 26 1.51 14.92 -1.14
C ASP A 26 1.54 13.90 0.01
N LYS A 27 0.46 13.73 0.79
CA LYS A 27 0.45 12.87 1.98
C LYS A 27 -0.44 11.64 1.82
N ILE A 28 0.04 10.53 2.36
CA ILE A 28 -0.72 9.29 2.54
C ILE A 28 -1.37 9.34 3.93
N VAL A 29 -2.70 9.25 3.95
CA VAL A 29 -3.52 9.34 5.14
C VAL A 29 -4.18 7.99 5.41
N LEU A 30 -3.89 7.40 6.56
CA LEU A 30 -4.46 6.15 7.04
C LEU A 30 -5.42 6.46 8.19
N ASP A 31 -6.70 6.10 8.03
CA ASP A 31 -7.74 6.30 9.05
C ASP A 31 -7.88 7.74 9.56
N GLY A 32 -7.44 8.73 8.77
CA GLY A 32 -7.50 10.15 9.11
C GLY A 32 -6.16 10.76 9.54
N GLU A 33 -5.17 9.92 9.88
CA GLU A 33 -3.83 10.33 10.29
C GLU A 33 -2.87 10.35 9.10
N LYS A 34 -2.02 11.36 9.00
CA LYS A 34 -0.95 11.40 7.99
C LYS A 34 0.17 10.49 8.44
N VAL A 35 0.58 9.55 7.59
CA VAL A 35 1.56 8.51 7.96
C VAL A 35 2.83 8.59 7.11
N LEU A 36 2.68 8.86 5.82
CA LEU A 36 3.77 8.93 4.85
C LEU A 36 3.55 10.11 3.92
N SER A 37 4.58 10.45 3.16
CA SER A 37 4.46 11.36 2.02
C SER A 37 4.77 10.63 0.71
N PHE A 38 4.39 11.24 -0.41
CA PHE A 38 4.60 10.65 -1.72
C PHE A 38 4.78 11.71 -2.79
N GLU A 39 5.48 11.31 -3.85
CA GLU A 39 5.60 12.06 -5.09
C GLU A 39 5.15 11.22 -6.28
N ARG A 40 4.83 11.92 -7.38
CA ARG A 40 4.42 11.32 -8.64
C ARG A 40 5.18 11.97 -9.77
N GLU A 41 5.80 11.14 -10.58
CA GLU A 41 6.63 11.57 -11.68
C GLU A 41 6.21 10.87 -12.96
N ASN A 42 6.79 11.29 -14.08
CA ASN A 42 6.60 10.68 -15.40
C ASN A 42 5.11 10.46 -15.74
N LEU A 43 4.31 11.53 -15.68
CA LEU A 43 2.86 11.51 -15.90
C LEU A 43 2.10 10.52 -15.00
N GLY A 44 2.64 10.21 -13.83
CA GLY A 44 2.06 9.30 -12.85
C GLY A 44 2.45 7.84 -13.02
N MET A 45 3.38 7.53 -13.93
CA MET A 45 3.94 6.18 -14.10
C MET A 45 4.92 5.79 -12.99
N ILE A 46 5.48 6.77 -12.30
CA ILE A 46 6.36 6.59 -11.14
C ILE A 46 5.67 7.13 -9.89
N PHE A 47 5.76 6.39 -8.80
CA PHE A 47 5.24 6.75 -7.50
C PHE A 47 6.27 6.42 -6.41
N THR A 48 6.77 7.46 -5.76
CA THR A 48 7.80 7.33 -4.73
C THR A 48 7.19 7.66 -3.38
N VAL A 49 7.45 6.83 -2.38
CA VAL A 49 6.94 6.97 -1.00
C VAL A 49 8.08 7.34 -0.10
N TYR A 50 7.89 8.39 0.67
CA TYR A 50 8.85 8.90 1.63
C TYR A 50 8.32 8.82 3.06
N SER A 51 9.21 8.95 4.03
CA SER A 51 8.86 9.27 5.41
C SER A 51 8.00 10.54 5.48
N LEU A 52 7.30 10.75 6.60
CA LEU A 52 6.29 11.82 6.70
C LEU A 52 6.88 13.23 6.51
N ASN A 53 8.09 13.45 7.04
CA ASN A 53 8.90 14.67 6.85
C ASN A 53 9.41 14.82 5.42
N GLY A 54 9.47 13.73 4.64
CA GLY A 54 9.89 13.72 3.24
C GLY A 54 11.40 13.57 3.04
N GLU A 55 12.14 13.22 4.09
CA GLU A 55 13.61 13.15 4.05
C GLU A 55 14.11 11.77 3.58
N ASP A 56 13.39 10.71 3.94
CA ASP A 56 13.82 9.33 3.66
C ASP A 56 12.94 8.72 2.58
N GLU A 57 13.56 8.30 1.47
CA GLU A 57 12.87 7.52 0.46
C GLU A 57 12.73 6.07 0.92
N LEU A 58 11.50 5.56 1.00
CA LEU A 58 11.21 4.25 1.57
C LEU A 58 10.82 3.22 0.52
N ILE A 59 9.99 3.62 -0.45
CA ILE A 59 9.46 2.73 -1.48
C ILE A 59 9.43 3.44 -2.82
N PHE A 60 10.04 2.83 -3.82
CA PHE A 60 9.95 3.24 -5.21
C PHE A 60 9.00 2.31 -5.98
N MET A 61 8.03 2.85 -6.71
CA MET A 61 7.12 2.09 -7.55
C MET A 61 7.07 2.66 -8.97
N GLN A 62 7.03 1.75 -9.96
CA GLN A 62 6.98 2.13 -11.36
C GLN A 62 6.17 1.12 -12.17
N TYR A 63 5.21 1.61 -12.95
CA TYR A 63 4.64 0.80 -14.03
C TYR A 63 5.70 0.65 -15.11
N ASN A 64 6.12 -0.58 -15.37
CA ASN A 64 6.96 -0.88 -16.51
C ASN A 64 6.06 -1.30 -17.67
N ARG A 65 6.10 -0.49 -18.73
CA ARG A 65 5.47 -0.78 -20.00
C ARG A 65 6.59 -1.06 -20.99
N ASN A 66 6.73 -2.30 -21.42
CA ASN A 66 7.95 -2.80 -22.07
C ASN A 66 8.04 -2.37 -23.57
N ALA A 67 7.65 -1.12 -23.85
CA ALA A 67 7.80 -0.38 -25.10
C ALA A 67 7.09 -0.95 -26.34
N THR A 68 6.12 -1.88 -26.20
CA THR A 68 5.34 -2.37 -27.34
C THR A 68 3.87 -1.98 -27.19
N GLU A 69 3.42 -0.97 -27.94
CA GLU A 69 2.08 -0.35 -27.84
C GLU A 69 0.87 -1.30 -27.97
N ASN A 70 1.07 -2.56 -28.34
CA ASN A 70 0.00 -3.53 -28.61
C ASN A 70 0.16 -4.88 -27.88
N TYR A 71 1.11 -5.00 -26.95
CA TYR A 71 1.31 -6.23 -26.16
C TYR A 71 1.46 -5.88 -24.68
N ASP A 72 0.36 -5.99 -23.93
CA ASP A 72 0.33 -5.72 -22.47
C ASP A 72 0.73 -6.95 -21.63
N ASP A 73 1.11 -8.06 -22.29
CA ASP A 73 1.37 -9.34 -21.62
C ASP A 73 2.67 -9.32 -20.79
N ASP A 74 3.61 -8.44 -21.13
CA ASP A 74 4.87 -8.24 -20.41
C ASP A 74 4.89 -6.99 -19.52
N ASP A 75 3.76 -6.30 -19.37
CA ASP A 75 3.60 -5.18 -18.45
C ASP A 75 3.54 -5.67 -17.00
N TYR A 76 4.31 -5.02 -16.13
CA TYR A 76 4.36 -5.33 -14.71
C TYR A 76 4.51 -4.07 -13.85
N LEU A 77 4.11 -4.19 -12.59
CA LEU A 77 4.42 -3.22 -11.56
C LEU A 77 5.73 -3.59 -10.86
N LYS A 78 6.71 -2.68 -10.88
CA LYS A 78 7.91 -2.76 -10.05
C LYS A 78 7.68 -2.07 -8.70
N ILE A 79 8.04 -2.73 -7.59
CA ILE A 79 8.01 -2.18 -6.22
C ILE A 79 9.35 -2.49 -5.55
N LEU A 80 10.11 -1.46 -5.19
CA LEU A 80 11.39 -1.56 -4.51
C LEU A 80 11.29 -0.96 -3.10
N PHE A 81 11.70 -1.71 -2.08
CA PHE A 81 11.80 -1.26 -0.69
C PHE A 81 13.26 -0.99 -0.34
N LEU A 82 13.63 0.29 -0.25
CA LEU A 82 15.01 0.76 -0.37
C LEU A 82 15.92 0.23 0.75
N ASP A 83 15.58 0.46 2.03
CA ASP A 83 16.38 0.03 3.18
C ASP A 83 16.65 -1.48 3.23
N SER A 84 15.74 -2.27 2.66
CA SER A 84 15.80 -3.73 2.67
C SER A 84 16.30 -4.34 1.37
N GLU A 85 16.47 -3.50 0.34
CA GLU A 85 16.79 -3.88 -1.04
C GLU A 85 15.84 -4.95 -1.62
N VAL A 86 14.61 -5.03 -1.10
CA VAL A 86 13.62 -5.99 -1.57
C VAL A 86 12.92 -5.44 -2.80
N LEU A 87 13.23 -6.05 -3.94
CA LEU A 87 12.49 -5.86 -5.20
C LEU A 87 11.33 -6.85 -5.32
N ILE A 88 10.18 -6.37 -5.78
CA ILE A 88 9.00 -7.14 -6.18
C ILE A 88 8.57 -6.69 -7.56
N GLU A 89 8.39 -7.63 -8.47
CA GLU A 89 7.86 -7.39 -9.82
C GLU A 89 6.51 -8.10 -9.94
N SER A 90 5.47 -7.36 -10.38
CA SER A 90 4.08 -7.83 -10.30
C SER A 90 3.12 -7.42 -11.45
N ASN A 91 2.79 -8.35 -12.36
CA ASN A 91 1.70 -8.48 -13.33
C ASN A 91 0.36 -8.48 -12.59
N SER A 92 0.24 -9.23 -11.49
CA SER A 92 -1.03 -9.28 -10.74
C SER A 92 -1.43 -7.93 -10.12
N LEU A 93 -0.47 -7.03 -9.94
CA LEU A 93 -0.67 -5.67 -9.43
C LEU A 93 -0.47 -4.61 -10.52
N ARG A 94 -0.29 -4.98 -11.80
CA ARG A 94 -0.01 -4.02 -12.88
C ARG A 94 -1.15 -3.04 -13.13
N ASP A 95 -2.39 -3.49 -12.93
CA ASP A 95 -3.60 -2.70 -13.12
C ASP A 95 -4.07 -2.03 -11.81
N ASP A 96 -3.41 -2.33 -10.68
CA ASP A 96 -3.75 -1.77 -9.39
C ASP A 96 -3.25 -0.32 -9.29
N THR A 97 -4.16 0.61 -8.95
CA THR A 97 -3.78 2.01 -8.68
C THR A 97 -2.79 2.10 -7.51
N TRP A 98 -1.94 3.14 -7.47
CA TRP A 98 -1.07 3.46 -6.32
C TRP A 98 -1.78 3.40 -4.96
N LYS A 99 -3.02 3.87 -4.88
CA LYS A 99 -3.81 3.82 -3.65
C LYS A 99 -4.20 2.39 -3.27
N SER A 100 -4.48 1.54 -4.25
CA SER A 100 -4.79 0.12 -4.04
C SER A 100 -3.56 -0.61 -3.52
N VAL A 101 -2.40 -0.41 -4.16
CA VAL A 101 -1.13 -1.00 -3.73
C VAL A 101 -0.79 -0.58 -2.29
N MET A 102 -0.85 0.72 -1.97
CA MET A 102 -0.62 1.19 -0.60
C MET A 102 -1.59 0.56 0.40
N ARG A 103 -2.88 0.42 0.04
CA ARG A 103 -3.86 -0.29 0.88
C ARG A 103 -3.48 -1.75 1.09
N LEU A 104 -2.97 -2.45 0.07
CA LEU A 104 -2.50 -3.81 0.21
C LEU A 104 -1.30 -3.88 1.16
N LEU A 105 -0.36 -2.94 1.09
CA LEU A 105 0.79 -2.89 2.01
C LEU A 105 0.35 -2.74 3.47
N PHE A 106 -0.57 -1.82 3.78
CA PHE A 106 -1.11 -1.68 5.15
C PHE A 106 -1.94 -2.90 5.57
N LYS A 107 -2.82 -3.41 4.69
CA LYS A 107 -3.67 -4.58 4.96
C LYS A 107 -2.86 -5.83 5.27
N ASN A 108 -1.73 -6.03 4.57
CA ASN A 108 -0.83 -7.17 4.79
C ASN A 108 0.23 -6.88 5.87
N LYS A 109 0.11 -5.76 6.58
CA LYS A 109 1.03 -5.36 7.66
C LYS A 109 2.48 -5.25 7.20
N VAL A 110 2.69 -4.93 5.91
CA VAL A 110 4.02 -4.56 5.38
C VAL A 110 4.38 -3.18 5.91
N LEU A 111 3.43 -2.26 5.87
CA LEU A 111 3.52 -0.95 6.54
C LEU A 111 2.63 -0.94 7.77
N ASN A 112 3.11 -0.31 8.85
CA ASN A 112 2.33 -0.06 10.06
C ASN A 112 1.82 1.40 10.10
N LYS A 113 1.06 1.76 11.15
CA LYS A 113 0.52 3.12 11.32
C LYS A 113 1.59 4.20 11.54
N ALA A 114 2.82 3.83 11.88
CA ALA A 114 3.94 4.74 12.01
C ALA A 114 4.72 4.91 10.69
N GLY A 115 4.32 4.20 9.63
CA GLY A 115 5.00 4.23 8.33
C GLY A 115 6.21 3.29 8.24
N GLU A 116 6.45 2.46 9.26
CA GLU A 116 7.61 1.57 9.31
C GLU A 116 7.34 0.26 8.56
N ILE A 117 8.39 -0.27 7.93
CA ILE A 117 8.35 -1.51 7.15
C ILE A 117 8.61 -2.73 8.05
N ASN A 118 7.69 -3.68 8.05
CA ASN A 118 7.87 -4.97 8.71
C ASN A 118 8.48 -6.01 7.75
N LEU A 119 9.78 -6.31 7.92
CA LEU A 119 10.51 -7.24 7.04
C LEU A 119 9.89 -8.64 6.96
N LYS A 120 9.31 -9.16 8.05
CA LYS A 120 8.67 -10.48 8.05
C LYS A 120 7.41 -10.49 7.19
N SER A 121 6.59 -9.45 7.30
CA SER A 121 5.39 -9.28 6.45
C SER A 121 5.77 -9.00 5.00
N LEU A 122 6.82 -8.19 4.78
CA LEU A 122 7.34 -7.89 3.44
C LEU A 122 7.76 -9.16 2.71
N ARG A 123 8.50 -10.06 3.36
CA ARG A 123 8.87 -11.36 2.77
C ARG A 123 7.65 -12.19 2.38
N LYS A 124 6.61 -12.23 3.21
CA LYS A 124 5.35 -12.91 2.88
C LYS A 124 4.59 -12.24 1.73
N PHE A 125 4.61 -10.92 1.69
CA PHE A 125 4.03 -10.14 0.61
C PHE A 125 4.73 -10.43 -0.72
N LYS A 126 6.07 -10.45 -0.72
CA LYS A 126 6.88 -10.86 -1.87
C LYS A 126 6.50 -12.26 -2.35
N LEU A 127 6.48 -13.26 -1.46
CA LEU A 127 6.09 -14.62 -1.83
C LEU A 127 4.68 -14.73 -2.46
N LYS A 128 3.79 -13.79 -2.15
CA LYS A 128 2.41 -13.78 -2.66
C LYS A 128 2.26 -13.09 -4.01
N TYR A 129 3.03 -12.03 -4.27
CA TYR A 129 2.81 -11.13 -5.42
C TYR A 129 3.99 -11.08 -6.40
N GLN A 130 5.14 -11.65 -6.04
CA GLN A 130 6.23 -11.91 -6.96
C GLN A 130 5.82 -13.02 -7.93
N PHE A 131 6.17 -12.86 -9.20
CA PHE A 131 6.43 -13.96 -10.13
C PHE A 131 7.72 -13.67 -10.89
#